data_AF-A0A969MU12-F1
#
_entry.id   AF-A0A969MU12-F1
#
_cell.length_a   1.000
_cell.length_b   1.000
_cell.length_c   1.000
_cell.angle_alpha   90.00
_cell.angle_beta   90.00
_cell.angle_gamma   90.00
#
_symmetry.space_group_name_H-M   'P 1'
#
loop_
_entity.id
_entity.type
_entity.pdbx_description
1 polymer ?
#
loop_
_entity_poly.entity_id
_entity_poly.type
_entity_poly.pdbx_seq_one_letter_code
_entity_poly.pdbx_strand_id
1 'polypeptide(L)'
;MYQINLSFKQRFAYSGDPLALYLELRRRQRVRFGGVIATPERHVLSLSPELFVRVADGRATVRPMKGTVRRGVTPEEDDYLASWLSADEKSRAENLMIVDLMRNDLGRLAAPGEVRVTDLYTVETYRTLHQLTSGVEAHLRPETSLPALVRAIFPCGSVTGAPKIRAMQIIRQLEAEPRGVYTGAIGLIQPGGRMLFNVAIRTVTLNANGEGELGVGSGIVFDSDGRSEYEECLLKSRFLSEASATLSLLETFRWDRRCGYALLERHLARLAASAAYFSIAYDASEVRRLLLESSAGFTGETCRVRLLIDEDGTISLTAAPLSVLPPVLRFALSPRPASSRDPMRYHKTTQRTLYEAELARQTAETGCHEVLFVNEHGELTEGAWTNLFLRRGDRLLTPPARCGLLIGTFASGIDRHPT
;
A
#
# COMPACT_ATOMS: atom_id res chain seq x y z
N MET A 1 13.37 -31.09 2.06
CA MET A 1 12.94 -29.78 2.60
C MET A 1 12.19 -29.08 1.48
N TYR A 2 11.01 -28.56 1.74
CA TYR A 2 10.13 -27.96 0.72
C TYR A 2 10.35 -26.45 0.60
N GLN A 3 10.57 -25.78 1.72
CA GLN A 3 10.80 -24.34 1.77
C GLN A 3 11.69 -23.98 2.98
N ILE A 4 12.48 -22.93 2.85
CA ILE A 4 13.21 -22.27 3.93
C ILE A 4 13.09 -20.75 3.79
N ASN A 5 12.89 -20.03 4.89
CA ASN A 5 12.92 -18.57 4.89
C ASN A 5 14.33 -18.13 5.30
N LEU A 6 15.05 -17.48 4.39
CA LEU A 6 16.37 -16.92 4.66
C LEU A 6 16.26 -15.41 4.79
N SER A 7 17.06 -14.84 5.70
CA SER A 7 16.96 -13.44 6.06
C SER A 7 18.32 -12.79 6.30
N PHE A 8 18.32 -11.46 6.26
CA PHE A 8 19.43 -10.61 6.65
C PHE A 8 18.90 -9.37 7.39
N LYS A 9 19.82 -8.65 8.03
CA LYS A 9 19.48 -7.42 8.76
C LYS A 9 19.94 -6.20 7.99
N GLN A 10 19.06 -5.20 7.91
CA GLN A 10 19.42 -3.83 7.56
C GLN A 10 19.66 -3.06 8.86
N ARG A 11 20.81 -2.40 8.97
CA ARG A 11 21.19 -1.58 10.14
C ARG A 11 21.23 -0.12 9.77
N PHE A 12 20.86 0.75 10.70
CA PHE A 12 20.84 2.20 10.50
C PHE A 12 21.05 2.91 11.83
N ALA A 13 21.44 4.19 11.76
CA ALA A 13 21.42 5.08 12.92
C ALA A 13 20.17 5.97 12.83
N TYR A 14 19.52 6.19 13.97
CA TYR A 14 18.35 7.07 14.08
C TYR A 14 18.55 8.04 15.24
N SER A 15 18.39 9.33 14.95
CA SER A 15 18.37 10.39 15.93
C SER A 15 16.98 11.00 15.94
N GLY A 16 16.29 10.92 17.08
CA GLY A 16 14.93 11.41 17.24
C GLY A 16 14.13 10.55 18.22
N ASP A 17 12.86 10.90 18.40
CA ASP A 17 11.94 10.13 19.22
C ASP A 17 11.53 8.82 18.50
N PRO A 18 11.74 7.63 19.11
CA PRO A 18 11.27 6.35 18.59
C PRO A 18 9.76 6.29 18.34
N LEU A 19 8.95 6.99 19.14
CA LEU A 19 7.50 7.00 18.95
C LEU A 19 7.11 7.84 17.73
N ALA A 20 7.77 8.98 17.50
CA ALA A 20 7.62 9.75 16.27
C ALA A 20 7.99 8.92 15.03
N LEU A 21 9.08 8.14 15.10
CA LEU A 21 9.43 7.20 14.04
C LEU A 21 8.31 6.17 13.80
N TYR A 22 7.77 5.57 14.86
CA TYR A 22 6.68 4.61 14.73
C TYR A 22 5.45 5.22 14.05
N LEU A 23 5.04 6.44 14.43
CA LEU A 23 3.90 7.12 13.82
C LEU A 23 4.12 7.42 12.34
N GLU A 24 5.34 7.82 11.96
CA GLU A 24 5.72 8.00 10.56
C GLU A 24 5.67 6.68 9.78
N LEU A 25 6.27 5.61 10.31
CA LEU A 25 6.26 4.30 9.67
C LEU A 25 4.84 3.73 9.56
N ARG A 26 3.95 4.00 10.54
CA ARG A 26 2.53 3.58 10.49
C ARG A 26 1.75 4.27 9.37
N ARG A 27 2.09 5.50 9.02
CA ARG A 27 1.53 6.20 7.85
C ARG A 27 2.04 5.61 6.54
N ARG A 28 3.32 5.22 6.49
CA ARG A 28 3.93 4.52 5.33
C ARG A 28 3.38 3.12 5.14
N GLN A 29 3.11 2.41 6.24
CA GLN A 29 2.66 1.04 6.23
C GLN A 29 1.55 0.80 7.27
N ARG A 30 0.32 0.99 6.81
CA ARG A 30 -0.88 0.66 7.58
C ARG A 30 -0.99 -0.86 7.71
N VAL A 31 -1.01 -1.35 8.94
CA VAL A 31 -1.14 -2.78 9.25
C VAL A 31 -2.11 -3.03 10.40
N ARG A 32 -2.64 -4.24 10.49
CA ARG A 32 -3.61 -4.63 11.53
C ARG A 32 -2.96 -4.92 12.88
N PHE A 33 -1.75 -5.47 12.93
CA PHE A 33 -1.13 -5.98 14.16
C PHE A 33 0.15 -5.23 14.55
N GLY A 34 0.14 -3.90 14.37
CA GLY A 34 1.24 -3.04 14.80
C GLY A 34 1.25 -2.79 16.31
N GLY A 35 2.41 -2.44 16.87
CA GLY A 35 2.56 -2.14 18.29
C GLY A 35 3.95 -1.64 18.66
N VAL A 36 4.06 -1.04 19.85
CA VAL A 36 5.33 -0.55 20.41
C VAL A 36 5.59 -1.21 21.74
N ILE A 37 6.79 -1.75 21.93
CA ILE A 37 7.33 -2.11 23.25
C ILE A 37 8.50 -1.16 23.54
N ALA A 38 8.37 -0.34 24.57
CA ALA A 38 9.43 0.56 25.01
C ALA A 38 9.96 0.07 26.36
N THR A 39 11.26 -0.18 26.43
CA THR A 39 12.00 -0.40 27.67
C THR A 39 13.16 0.61 27.75
N PRO A 40 13.78 0.80 28.93
CA PRO A 40 14.95 1.68 29.04
C PRO A 40 16.11 1.31 28.09
N GLU A 41 16.21 0.04 27.71
CA GLU A 41 17.31 -0.49 26.89
C GLU A 41 16.99 -0.51 25.39
N ARG A 42 15.72 -0.67 25.03
CA ARG A 42 15.31 -0.87 23.64
C ARG A 42 13.87 -0.47 23.34
N HIS A 43 13.63 -0.10 22.09
CA HIS A 43 12.31 0.09 21.52
C HIS A 43 12.08 -0.95 20.41
N VAL A 44 10.92 -1.60 20.44
CA VAL A 44 10.46 -2.50 19.38
C VAL A 44 9.26 -1.86 18.71
N LEU A 45 9.42 -1.43 17.47
CA LEU A 45 8.41 -0.74 16.67
C LEU A 45 7.89 -1.73 15.62
N SER A 46 6.81 -2.44 15.95
CA SER A 46 6.26 -3.47 15.07
C SER A 46 5.24 -2.91 14.09
N LEU A 47 5.48 -3.14 12.81
CA LEU A 47 4.52 -2.89 11.74
C LEU A 47 4.10 -4.22 11.11
N SER A 48 3.78 -5.20 11.96
CA SER A 48 3.42 -6.54 11.50
C SER A 48 2.03 -6.58 10.85
N PRO A 49 1.93 -7.12 9.63
CA PRO A 49 0.67 -7.44 8.98
C PRO A 49 0.13 -8.84 9.34
N GLU A 50 0.95 -9.73 9.91
CA GLU A 50 0.60 -11.15 10.05
C GLU A 50 0.10 -11.50 11.46
N LEU A 51 -1.05 -12.19 11.52
CA LEU A 51 -1.52 -12.79 12.77
C LEU A 51 -0.81 -14.11 13.01
N PHE A 52 0.01 -14.17 14.06
CA PHE A 52 0.62 -15.43 14.50
C PHE A 52 -0.43 -16.32 15.15
N VAL A 53 -1.10 -15.82 16.18
CA VAL A 53 -2.21 -16.51 16.84
C VAL A 53 -3.09 -15.53 17.62
N ARG A 54 -4.40 -15.72 17.55
CA ARG A 54 -5.38 -15.13 18.47
C ARG A 54 -6.08 -16.26 19.19
N VAL A 55 -6.15 -16.22 20.52
CA VAL A 55 -6.99 -17.12 21.31
C VAL A 55 -8.08 -16.31 22.00
N ALA A 56 -9.33 -16.66 21.73
CA ALA A 56 -10.50 -16.12 22.40
C ALA A 56 -11.57 -17.21 22.49
N ASP A 57 -12.23 -17.32 23.65
CA ASP A 57 -13.38 -18.22 23.86
C ASP A 57 -13.10 -19.68 23.41
N GLY A 58 -11.94 -20.20 23.82
CA GLY A 58 -11.47 -21.55 23.47
C GLY A 58 -11.07 -21.75 22.01
N ARG A 59 -11.09 -20.71 21.17
CA ARG A 59 -10.77 -20.76 19.75
C ARG A 59 -9.42 -20.12 19.47
N ALA A 60 -8.52 -20.87 18.81
CA ALA A 60 -7.31 -20.32 18.21
C ALA A 60 -7.56 -19.98 16.74
N THR A 61 -7.20 -18.76 16.31
CA THR A 61 -7.21 -18.31 14.92
C THR A 61 -5.79 -17.94 14.51
N VAL A 62 -5.34 -18.40 13.35
CA VAL A 62 -4.08 -18.00 12.72
C VAL A 62 -4.35 -17.56 11.28
N ARG A 63 -3.54 -16.64 10.75
CA ARG A 63 -3.73 -16.11 9.39
C ARG A 63 -2.40 -16.00 8.64
N PRO A 64 -1.84 -17.12 8.16
CA PRO A 64 -0.60 -17.11 7.41
C PRO A 64 -0.71 -16.27 6.13
N MET A 65 0.42 -15.66 5.75
CA MET A 65 0.54 -14.87 4.53
C MET A 65 1.73 -15.35 3.67
N LYS A 66 1.45 -15.71 2.41
CA LYS A 66 2.43 -16.17 1.41
C LYS A 66 1.90 -15.96 0.00
N GLY A 67 2.75 -15.47 -0.89
CA GLY A 67 2.37 -14.90 -2.18
C GLY A 67 2.32 -13.37 -2.08
N THR A 68 3.18 -12.70 -2.85
CA THR A 68 3.32 -11.23 -2.86
C THR A 68 3.43 -10.75 -4.29
N VAL A 69 2.72 -9.68 -4.63
CA VAL A 69 2.92 -8.95 -5.89
C VAL A 69 2.96 -7.45 -5.62
N ARG A 70 3.73 -6.70 -6.40
CA ARG A 70 3.75 -5.23 -6.33
C ARG A 70 2.36 -4.64 -6.61
N ARG A 71 2.15 -3.39 -6.22
CA ARG A 71 1.01 -2.60 -6.73
C ARG A 71 1.16 -2.32 -8.23
N GLY A 72 0.04 -2.22 -8.91
CA GLY A 72 -0.03 -1.64 -10.26
C GLY A 72 0.22 -0.15 -10.21
N VAL A 73 0.64 0.47 -11.32
CA VAL A 73 0.79 1.94 -11.37
C VAL A 73 -0.52 2.64 -11.71
N THR A 74 -1.50 1.88 -12.24
CA THR A 74 -2.88 2.30 -12.52
C THR A 74 -3.87 1.51 -11.67
N PRO A 75 -5.07 2.03 -11.38
CA PRO A 75 -6.14 1.25 -10.76
C PRO A 75 -6.43 -0.06 -11.50
N GLU A 76 -6.48 -0.03 -12.83
CA GLU A 76 -6.82 -1.19 -13.65
C GLU A 76 -5.71 -2.27 -13.61
N GLU A 77 -4.44 -1.88 -13.69
CA GLU A 77 -3.33 -2.82 -13.52
C GLU A 77 -3.28 -3.37 -12.09
N ASP A 78 -3.59 -2.53 -11.10
CA ASP A 78 -3.55 -2.93 -9.70
C ASP A 78 -4.60 -3.99 -9.37
N ASP A 79 -5.83 -3.81 -9.87
CA ASP A 79 -6.91 -4.80 -9.77
C ASP A 79 -6.59 -6.10 -10.50
N TYR A 80 -5.95 -5.99 -11.68
CA TYR A 80 -5.48 -7.15 -12.43
C TYR A 80 -4.42 -7.93 -11.65
N LEU A 81 -3.42 -7.25 -11.08
CA LEU A 81 -2.35 -7.90 -10.30
C LEU A 81 -2.88 -8.56 -9.03
N ALA A 82 -3.82 -7.91 -8.34
CA ALA A 82 -4.51 -8.50 -7.19
C ALA A 82 -5.26 -9.79 -7.59
N SER A 83 -6.04 -9.73 -8.68
CA SER A 83 -6.79 -10.87 -9.20
C SER A 83 -5.86 -12.01 -9.64
N TRP A 84 -4.79 -11.67 -10.35
CA TRP A 84 -3.75 -12.62 -10.76
C TRP A 84 -3.12 -13.33 -9.56
N LEU A 85 -2.74 -12.59 -8.51
CA LEU A 85 -2.11 -13.18 -7.31
C LEU A 85 -3.00 -14.24 -6.65
N SER A 86 -4.32 -14.03 -6.65
CA SER A 86 -5.27 -15.01 -6.10
C SER A 86 -5.39 -16.29 -6.92
N ALA A 87 -5.08 -16.22 -8.22
CA ALA A 87 -5.20 -17.33 -9.17
C ALA A 87 -3.86 -18.03 -9.46
N ASP A 88 -2.73 -17.35 -9.24
CA ASP A 88 -1.38 -17.83 -9.51
C ASP A 88 -1.08 -19.17 -8.81
N GLU A 89 -0.74 -20.19 -9.59
CA GLU A 89 -0.56 -21.55 -9.09
C GLU A 89 0.59 -21.65 -8.09
N LYS A 90 1.69 -20.93 -8.35
CA LYS A 90 2.86 -20.91 -7.46
C LYS A 90 2.50 -20.30 -6.10
N SER A 91 1.91 -19.11 -6.10
CA SER A 91 1.50 -18.41 -4.88
C SER A 91 0.48 -19.22 -4.08
N ARG A 92 -0.47 -19.88 -4.74
CA ARG A 92 -1.46 -20.75 -4.09
C ARG A 92 -0.81 -22.00 -3.49
N ALA A 93 0.14 -22.62 -4.17
CA ALA A 93 0.86 -23.79 -3.68
C ALA A 93 1.69 -23.45 -2.43
N GLU A 94 2.44 -22.36 -2.45
CA GLU A 94 3.20 -21.88 -1.30
C GLU A 94 2.30 -21.56 -0.10
N ASN A 95 1.20 -20.86 -0.36
CA ASN A 95 0.23 -20.51 0.68
C ASN A 95 -0.44 -21.75 1.29
N LEU A 96 -0.88 -22.69 0.45
CA LEU A 96 -1.52 -23.92 0.89
C LEU A 96 -0.58 -24.78 1.74
N MET A 97 0.70 -24.87 1.37
CA MET A 97 1.69 -25.58 2.17
C MET A 97 1.82 -25.00 3.58
N ILE A 98 1.80 -23.67 3.73
CA ILE A 98 1.82 -23.03 5.05
C ILE A 98 0.50 -23.24 5.79
N VAL A 99 -0.64 -23.20 5.10
CA VAL A 99 -1.95 -23.52 5.69
C VAL A 99 -1.94 -24.92 6.28
N ASP A 100 -1.45 -25.92 5.55
CA ASP A 100 -1.38 -27.30 6.04
C ASP A 100 -0.41 -27.47 7.21
N LEU A 101 0.72 -26.75 7.19
CA LEU A 101 1.63 -26.70 8.34
C LEU A 101 0.93 -26.13 9.59
N MET A 102 0.19 -25.03 9.44
CA MET A 102 -0.56 -24.41 10.54
C MET A 102 -1.72 -25.29 11.03
N ARG A 103 -2.42 -25.99 10.13
CA ARG A 103 -3.44 -26.97 10.49
C ARG A 103 -2.85 -28.11 11.32
N ASN A 104 -1.70 -28.63 10.91
CA ASN A 104 -1.00 -29.69 11.64
C ASN A 104 -0.53 -29.20 13.03
N ASP A 105 0.00 -27.98 13.11
CA ASP A 105 0.47 -27.40 14.36
C ASP A 105 -0.71 -27.17 15.33
N LEU A 106 -1.84 -26.63 14.86
CA LEU A 106 -3.06 -26.47 15.65
C LEU A 106 -3.74 -27.79 16.00
N GLY A 107 -3.68 -28.79 15.12
CA GLY A 107 -4.26 -30.12 15.35
C GLY A 107 -3.68 -30.84 16.57
N ARG A 108 -2.45 -30.50 16.97
CA ARG A 108 -1.85 -31.02 18.21
C ARG A 108 -2.52 -30.47 19.47
N LEU A 109 -3.20 -29.34 19.38
CA LEU A 109 -3.83 -28.62 20.49
C LEU A 109 -5.36 -28.71 20.48
N ALA A 110 -5.94 -29.07 19.34
CA ALA A 110 -7.38 -29.17 19.13
C ALA A 110 -7.91 -30.57 19.40
N ALA A 111 -9.22 -30.71 19.61
CA ALA A 111 -9.85 -32.03 19.53
C ALA A 111 -9.89 -32.53 18.07
N PRO A 112 -9.91 -33.84 17.81
CA PRO A 112 -10.02 -34.37 16.45
C PRO A 112 -11.23 -33.78 15.70
N GLY A 113 -11.01 -33.26 14.50
CA GLY A 113 -12.06 -32.63 13.68
C GLY A 113 -12.32 -31.14 13.98
N GLU A 114 -11.73 -30.56 15.03
CA GLU A 114 -11.97 -29.15 15.40
C GLU A 114 -11.11 -28.14 14.65
N VAL A 115 -10.25 -28.57 13.71
CA VAL A 115 -9.41 -27.69 12.89
C VAL A 115 -10.08 -27.47 11.54
N ARG A 116 -10.36 -26.20 11.20
CA ARG A 116 -10.97 -25.81 9.92
C ARG A 116 -10.21 -24.68 9.24
N VAL A 117 -10.26 -24.67 7.92
CA VAL A 117 -9.83 -23.53 7.10
C VAL A 117 -11.04 -22.61 6.93
N THR A 118 -10.90 -21.32 7.25
CA THR A 118 -12.02 -20.35 7.15
C THR A 118 -12.14 -19.74 5.78
N ASP A 119 -11.00 -19.46 5.16
CA ASP A 119 -10.87 -18.85 3.85
C ASP A 119 -9.50 -19.20 3.27
N LEU A 120 -9.43 -19.29 1.94
CA LEU A 120 -8.19 -19.55 1.20
C LEU A 120 -7.99 -18.46 0.17
N TYR A 121 -6.74 -18.05 -0.01
CA TYR A 121 -6.30 -17.20 -1.12
C TYR A 121 -6.96 -15.81 -1.14
N THR A 122 -7.23 -15.27 0.04
CA THR A 122 -7.76 -13.91 0.22
C THR A 122 -6.64 -12.89 0.02
N VAL A 123 -6.82 -11.97 -0.94
CA VAL A 123 -5.86 -10.90 -1.19
C VAL A 123 -6.08 -9.74 -0.22
N GLU A 124 -5.01 -9.35 0.47
CA GLU A 124 -4.94 -8.15 1.29
C GLU A 124 -4.04 -7.12 0.62
N THR A 125 -4.57 -5.92 0.41
CA THR A 125 -3.85 -4.80 -0.23
C THR A 125 -3.13 -3.96 0.82
N TYR A 126 -1.85 -3.69 0.57
CA TYR A 126 -1.01 -2.76 1.32
C TYR A 126 -0.54 -1.63 0.39
N ARG A 127 0.08 -0.59 0.95
CA ARG A 127 0.49 0.60 0.18
C ARG A 127 1.44 0.28 -0.98
N THR A 128 2.34 -0.68 -0.80
CA THR A 128 3.41 -0.99 -1.77
C THR A 128 3.25 -2.36 -2.44
N LEU A 129 2.35 -3.21 -1.95
CA LEU A 129 2.17 -4.58 -2.44
C LEU A 129 0.77 -5.12 -2.13
N HIS A 130 0.38 -6.18 -2.84
CA HIS A 130 -0.69 -7.09 -2.46
C HIS A 130 -0.11 -8.35 -1.82
N GLN A 131 -0.84 -8.95 -0.89
CA GLN A 131 -0.44 -10.17 -0.22
C GLN A 131 -1.58 -11.18 -0.19
N LEU A 132 -1.26 -12.44 -0.48
CA LEU A 132 -2.18 -13.55 -0.36
C LEU A 132 -2.18 -14.12 1.08
N THR A 133 -3.37 -14.23 1.66
CA THR A 133 -3.63 -14.68 3.04
C THR A 133 -4.66 -15.79 3.07
N SER A 134 -4.58 -16.65 4.08
CA SER A 134 -5.57 -17.69 4.33
C SER A 134 -5.82 -17.82 5.83
N GLY A 135 -7.01 -18.22 6.24
CA GLY A 135 -7.39 -18.34 7.64
C GLY A 135 -7.53 -19.79 8.10
N VAL A 136 -7.00 -20.09 9.28
CA VAL A 136 -7.18 -21.39 9.95
C VAL A 136 -7.64 -21.16 11.38
N GLU A 137 -8.63 -21.94 11.80
CA GLU A 137 -9.16 -21.91 13.15
C GLU A 137 -9.21 -23.30 13.77
N ALA A 138 -9.06 -23.34 15.09
CA ALA A 138 -9.18 -24.56 15.86
C ALA A 138 -9.85 -24.33 17.21
N HIS A 139 -10.72 -25.24 17.62
CA HIS A 139 -11.20 -25.28 19.01
C HIS A 139 -10.18 -26.01 19.89
N LEU A 140 -9.58 -25.29 20.82
CA LEU A 140 -8.54 -25.79 21.72
C LEU A 140 -9.17 -26.70 22.76
N ARG A 141 -8.44 -27.74 23.17
CA ARG A 141 -8.86 -28.55 24.31
C ARG A 141 -8.80 -27.71 25.60
N PRO A 142 -9.75 -27.88 26.55
CA PRO A 142 -9.84 -27.05 27.76
C PRO A 142 -8.54 -26.97 28.59
N GLU A 143 -7.74 -28.03 28.57
CA GLU A 143 -6.47 -28.13 29.29
C GLU A 143 -5.26 -27.49 28.57
N THR A 144 -5.48 -26.85 27.43
CA THR A 144 -4.40 -26.24 26.64
C THR A 144 -3.79 -25.04 27.37
N SER A 145 -2.58 -25.22 27.89
CA SER A 145 -1.82 -24.16 28.54
C SER A 145 -1.06 -23.29 27.53
N LEU A 146 -0.73 -22.05 27.91
CA LEU A 146 0.11 -21.15 27.10
C LEU A 146 1.47 -21.79 26.70
N PRO A 147 2.22 -22.46 27.60
CA PRO A 147 3.45 -23.14 27.19
C PRO A 147 3.21 -24.27 26.19
N ALA A 148 2.08 -24.99 26.28
CA ALA A 148 1.72 -26.01 25.30
C ALA A 148 1.41 -25.38 23.93
N LEU A 149 0.66 -24.27 23.91
CA LEU A 149 0.40 -23.49 22.70
C LEU A 149 1.73 -23.07 22.05
N VAL A 150 2.57 -22.35 22.78
CA VAL A 150 3.85 -21.84 22.25
C VAL A 150 4.72 -22.97 21.71
N ARG A 151 4.90 -24.08 22.44
CA ARG A 151 5.72 -25.21 21.96
C ARG A 151 5.19 -25.85 20.68
N ALA A 152 3.89 -25.87 20.48
CA ALA A 152 3.28 -26.49 19.31
C ALA A 152 3.41 -25.62 18.06
N ILE A 153 3.15 -24.31 18.18
CA ILE A 153 3.02 -23.43 17.01
C ILE A 153 4.22 -22.52 16.77
N PHE A 154 5.07 -22.25 17.76
CA PHE A 154 6.22 -21.35 17.65
C PHE A 154 7.51 -22.07 17.22
N PRO A 155 8.36 -21.44 16.39
CA PRO A 155 8.13 -20.21 15.63
C PRO A 155 7.13 -20.42 14.47
N CYS A 156 6.60 -19.32 13.95
CA CYS A 156 5.62 -19.37 12.87
C CYS A 156 6.20 -20.07 11.61
N GLY A 157 5.37 -20.89 10.97
CA GLY A 157 5.78 -21.67 9.79
C GLY A 157 6.14 -20.81 8.58
N SER A 158 5.44 -19.68 8.38
CA SER A 158 5.65 -18.74 7.27
C SER A 158 7.04 -18.09 7.27
N VAL A 159 7.67 -17.97 8.44
CA VAL A 159 8.97 -17.30 8.64
C VAL A 159 10.12 -18.27 8.93
N THR A 160 9.86 -19.57 8.85
CA THR A 160 10.89 -20.60 9.05
C THR A 160 11.04 -21.49 7.83
N GLY A 161 10.07 -22.37 7.57
CA GLY A 161 10.13 -23.33 6.47
C GLY A 161 9.53 -24.67 6.85
N ALA A 162 9.51 -25.59 5.88
CA ALA A 162 8.90 -26.91 6.02
C ALA A 162 9.87 -28.01 5.53
N PRO A 163 10.20 -29.03 6.35
CA PRO A 163 9.84 -29.23 7.76
C PRO A 163 10.54 -28.23 8.72
N LYS A 164 9.80 -27.72 9.72
CA LYS A 164 10.22 -26.62 10.62
C LYS A 164 11.56 -26.83 11.30
N ILE A 165 11.78 -27.99 11.93
CA ILE A 165 13.02 -28.29 12.67
C ILE A 165 14.24 -28.28 11.75
N ARG A 166 14.13 -28.90 10.57
CA ARG A 166 15.23 -28.95 9.61
C ARG A 166 15.53 -27.57 9.01
N ALA A 167 14.50 -26.78 8.72
CA ALA A 167 14.66 -25.40 8.27
C ALA A 167 15.42 -24.56 9.31
N MET A 168 15.05 -24.64 10.60
CA MET A 168 15.75 -23.92 11.67
C MET A 168 17.22 -24.31 11.83
N GLN A 169 17.56 -25.60 11.66
CA GLN A 169 18.96 -26.06 11.67
C GLN A 169 19.79 -25.40 10.56
N ILE A 170 19.23 -25.32 9.35
CA ILE A 170 19.92 -24.73 8.20
C ILE A 170 19.97 -23.21 8.29
N ILE A 171 18.91 -22.56 8.78
CA ILE A 171 18.92 -21.13 9.12
C ILE A 171 20.09 -20.83 10.06
N ARG A 172 20.27 -21.63 11.12
CA ARG A 172 21.37 -21.45 12.07
C ARG A 172 22.76 -21.65 11.45
N GLN A 173 22.86 -22.44 10.39
CA GLN A 173 24.13 -22.68 9.67
C GLN A 173 24.45 -21.57 8.67
N LEU A 174 23.42 -21.00 8.02
CA LEU A 174 23.59 -20.06 6.91
C LEU A 174 23.53 -18.59 7.33
N GLU A 175 22.72 -18.23 8.33
CA GLU A 175 22.61 -16.84 8.78
C GLU A 175 23.76 -16.46 9.70
N ALA A 176 24.30 -15.25 9.50
CA ALA A 176 25.49 -14.76 10.19
C ALA A 176 25.27 -14.49 11.70
N GLU A 177 24.03 -14.30 12.13
CA GLU A 177 23.69 -13.88 13.49
C GLU A 177 22.30 -14.38 13.92
N PRO A 178 21.99 -14.42 15.22
CA PRO A 178 20.64 -14.69 15.69
C PRO A 178 19.63 -13.63 15.23
N ARG A 179 18.41 -14.06 14.87
CA ARG A 179 17.33 -13.17 14.43
C ARG A 179 16.80 -12.23 15.52
N GLY A 180 16.98 -12.57 16.79
CA GLY A 180 16.51 -11.74 17.91
C GLY A 180 14.98 -11.61 17.93
N VAL A 181 14.47 -10.36 17.92
CA VAL A 181 13.03 -10.10 17.85
C VAL A 181 12.44 -10.49 16.50
N TYR A 182 13.21 -10.36 15.42
CA TYR A 182 12.73 -10.66 14.07
C TYR A 182 12.31 -12.13 13.93
N THR A 183 11.16 -12.36 13.31
CA THR A 183 10.48 -13.68 13.20
C THR A 183 10.03 -14.31 14.52
N GLY A 184 10.14 -13.58 15.63
CA GLY A 184 9.49 -13.90 16.90
C GLY A 184 8.00 -13.57 16.88
N ALA A 185 7.46 -13.25 18.05
CA ALA A 185 6.06 -12.87 18.21
C ALA A 185 5.92 -11.71 19.21
N ILE A 186 5.09 -10.72 18.87
CA ILE A 186 4.78 -9.55 19.71
C ILE A 186 3.29 -9.55 19.96
N GLY A 187 2.88 -9.36 21.21
CA GLY A 187 1.48 -9.51 21.56
C GLY A 187 1.16 -9.21 23.00
N LEU A 188 -0.07 -9.53 23.37
CA LEU A 188 -0.62 -9.34 24.70
C LEU A 188 -1.35 -10.60 25.16
N ILE A 189 -1.33 -10.82 26.47
CA ILE A 189 -2.11 -11.84 27.17
C ILE A 189 -2.97 -11.10 28.19
N GLN A 190 -4.26 -11.38 28.19
CA GLN A 190 -5.22 -10.82 29.13
C GLN A 190 -5.60 -11.87 30.18
N PRO A 191 -6.10 -11.43 31.35
CA PRO A 191 -6.79 -12.32 32.28
C PRO A 191 -7.88 -13.14 31.59
N GLY A 192 -8.07 -14.38 32.00
CA GLY A 192 -9.02 -15.30 31.38
C GLY A 192 -8.51 -15.98 30.10
N GLY A 193 -7.22 -15.89 29.79
CA GLY A 193 -6.58 -16.69 28.74
C GLY A 193 -6.74 -16.14 27.32
N ARG A 194 -7.39 -14.98 27.15
CA ARG A 194 -7.44 -14.27 25.86
C ARG A 194 -6.04 -13.77 25.50
N MET A 195 -5.61 -14.00 24.27
CA MET A 195 -4.29 -13.54 23.81
C MET A 195 -4.29 -13.24 22.32
N LEU A 196 -3.39 -12.36 21.92
CA LEU A 196 -3.15 -12.02 20.52
C LEU A 196 -1.67 -11.79 20.33
N PHE A 197 -1.09 -12.49 19.36
CA PHE A 197 0.29 -12.35 18.95
C PHE A 197 0.37 -12.17 17.44
N ASN A 198 1.22 -11.25 17.01
CA ASN A 198 1.63 -11.11 15.62
C ASN A 198 2.86 -11.97 15.33
N VAL A 199 3.23 -12.10 14.05
CA VAL A 199 4.58 -12.52 13.68
C VAL A 199 5.46 -11.28 13.63
N ALA A 200 6.61 -11.27 14.31
CA ALA A 200 7.47 -10.09 14.41
C ALA A 200 8.29 -9.85 13.12
N ILE A 201 7.58 -9.54 12.04
CA ILE A 201 8.11 -9.11 10.74
C ILE A 201 7.76 -7.64 10.51
N ARG A 202 8.53 -6.98 9.63
CA ARG A 202 8.41 -5.52 9.42
C ARG A 202 8.48 -4.77 10.76
N THR A 203 9.39 -5.22 11.62
CA THR A 203 9.57 -4.71 12.98
C THR A 203 10.96 -4.11 13.08
N VAL A 204 11.02 -2.84 13.45
CA VAL A 204 12.26 -2.14 13.76
C VAL A 204 12.58 -2.34 15.23
N THR A 205 13.84 -2.62 15.56
CA THR A 205 14.33 -2.52 16.93
C THR A 205 15.39 -1.44 17.03
N LEU A 206 15.24 -0.52 17.98
CA LEU A 206 16.21 0.52 18.31
C LEU A 206 16.77 0.26 19.70
N ASN A 207 18.08 0.37 19.87
CA ASN A 207 18.68 0.41 21.20
C ASN A 207 18.71 1.84 21.77
N ALA A 208 19.12 1.98 23.03
CA ALA A 208 19.22 3.27 23.71
C ALA A 208 20.18 4.27 23.04
N ASN A 209 21.12 3.81 22.21
CA ASN A 209 22.09 4.64 21.49
C ASN A 209 21.58 5.11 20.11
N GLY A 210 20.35 4.74 19.72
CA GLY A 210 19.80 5.08 18.41
C GLY A 210 20.27 4.16 17.28
N GLU A 211 20.93 3.04 17.59
CA GLU A 211 21.25 2.03 16.58
C GLU A 211 20.01 1.17 16.32
N GLY A 212 19.61 1.12 15.06
CA GLY A 212 18.43 0.41 14.59
C GLY A 212 18.77 -0.80 13.74
N GLU A 213 17.92 -1.82 13.84
CA GLU A 213 17.90 -2.94 12.90
C GLU A 213 16.49 -3.27 12.43
N LEU A 214 16.41 -3.74 11.18
CA LEU A 214 15.23 -4.32 10.55
C LEU A 214 15.63 -5.64 9.90
N GLY A 215 15.01 -6.74 10.33
CA GLY A 215 15.14 -8.02 9.64
C GLY A 215 14.24 -8.08 8.40
N VAL A 216 14.80 -8.57 7.29
CA VAL A 216 14.07 -8.84 6.05
C VAL A 216 14.47 -10.19 5.47
N GLY A 217 13.52 -10.87 4.84
CA GLY A 217 13.73 -12.21 4.34
C GLY A 217 12.68 -12.64 3.34
N SER A 218 12.97 -13.74 2.67
CA SER A 218 12.10 -14.36 1.68
C SER A 218 12.08 -15.88 1.78
N GLY A 219 10.99 -16.48 1.30
CA GLY A 219 10.81 -17.92 1.29
C GLY A 219 11.44 -18.53 0.05
N ILE A 220 12.51 -19.29 0.24
CA ILE A 220 13.22 -20.00 -0.82
C ILE A 220 12.60 -21.39 -1.01
N VAL A 221 12.18 -21.68 -2.24
CA VAL A 221 11.77 -22.99 -2.73
C VAL A 221 12.77 -23.49 -3.79
N PHE A 222 12.58 -24.71 -4.30
CA PHE A 222 13.52 -25.34 -5.22
C PHE A 222 13.76 -24.54 -6.52
N ASP A 223 12.74 -23.86 -7.02
CA ASP A 223 12.73 -23.06 -8.25
C ASP A 223 12.90 -21.55 -8.00
N SER A 224 13.24 -21.14 -6.77
CA SER A 224 13.48 -19.73 -6.46
C SER A 224 14.73 -19.20 -7.18
N ASP A 225 14.60 -18.00 -7.77
CA ASP A 225 15.72 -17.22 -8.30
C ASP A 225 16.24 -16.25 -7.22
N GLY A 226 17.53 -16.36 -6.87
CA GLY A 226 18.10 -15.59 -5.75
C GLY A 226 18.01 -14.07 -5.92
N ARG A 227 18.04 -13.56 -7.16
CA ARG A 227 17.91 -12.11 -7.41
C ARG A 227 16.48 -11.64 -7.16
N SER A 228 15.50 -12.37 -7.67
CA SER A 228 14.08 -12.08 -7.48
C SER A 228 13.70 -12.10 -5.99
N GLU A 229 14.20 -13.09 -5.23
CA GLU A 229 13.97 -13.19 -3.79
C GLU A 229 14.60 -12.03 -3.00
N TYR A 230 15.77 -11.56 -3.45
CA TYR A 230 16.41 -10.38 -2.87
C TYR A 230 15.63 -9.09 -3.18
N GLU A 231 15.15 -8.93 -4.41
CA GLU A 231 14.30 -7.81 -4.79
C GLU A 231 12.98 -7.79 -3.99
N GLU A 232 12.40 -8.96 -3.69
CA GLU A 232 11.26 -9.10 -2.79
C GLU A 232 11.60 -8.67 -1.35
N CYS A 233 12.78 -9.05 -0.83
CA CYS A 233 13.26 -8.58 0.48
C CYS A 233 13.32 -7.04 0.53
N LEU A 234 13.87 -6.42 -0.51
CA LEU A 234 13.96 -4.96 -0.61
C LEU A 234 12.59 -4.29 -0.71
N LEU A 235 11.67 -4.86 -1.50
CA LEU A 235 10.29 -4.38 -1.60
C LEU A 235 9.61 -4.37 -0.22
N LYS A 236 9.82 -5.42 0.59
CA LYS A 236 9.30 -5.51 1.96
C LYS A 236 9.92 -4.52 2.94
N SER A 237 11.13 -4.00 2.69
CA SER A 237 11.77 -2.97 3.55
C SER A 237 11.52 -1.52 3.13
N ARG A 238 10.97 -1.26 1.92
CA ARG A 238 10.84 0.10 1.38
C ARG A 238 10.16 1.10 2.30
N PHE A 239 9.23 0.64 3.14
CA PHE A 239 8.55 1.49 4.12
C PHE A 239 9.51 2.18 5.12
N LEU A 240 10.72 1.63 5.34
CA LEU A 240 11.73 2.21 6.23
C LEU A 240 12.43 3.41 5.57
N SER A 241 12.79 3.29 4.29
CA SER A 241 13.67 4.26 3.59
C SER A 241 12.91 5.29 2.75
N GLU A 242 11.72 4.98 2.25
CA GLU A 242 10.98 5.90 1.38
C GLU A 242 10.33 7.01 2.19
N ALA A 243 10.67 8.27 1.86
CA ALA A 243 9.94 9.41 2.38
C ALA A 243 8.50 9.38 1.85
N SER A 244 7.52 9.29 2.74
CA SER A 244 6.12 9.50 2.37
C SER A 244 5.81 10.97 2.57
N ALA A 245 5.74 11.73 1.48
CA ALA A 245 5.04 13.00 1.55
C ALA A 245 3.54 12.74 1.78
N THR A 246 2.94 13.47 2.72
CA THR A 246 1.49 13.41 2.95
C THR A 246 0.77 13.71 1.64
N LEU A 247 -0.20 12.88 1.28
CA LEU A 247 -1.01 13.11 0.08
C LEU A 247 -2.46 13.31 0.44
N SER A 248 -3.15 14.12 -0.35
CA SER A 248 -4.60 14.22 -0.35
C SER A 248 -5.06 13.93 -1.77
N LEU A 249 -6.18 13.23 -1.90
CA LEU A 249 -6.89 13.17 -3.17
C LEU A 249 -7.44 14.56 -3.47
N LEU A 250 -7.37 14.95 -4.73
CA LEU A 250 -7.73 16.28 -5.18
C LEU A 250 -8.73 16.16 -6.31
N GLU A 251 -9.85 16.87 -6.19
CA GLU A 251 -10.73 17.14 -7.32
C GLU A 251 -10.92 18.63 -7.56
N THR A 252 -11.17 18.96 -8.81
CA THR A 252 -11.48 20.34 -9.22
C THR A 252 -12.66 20.32 -10.16
N PHE A 253 -13.74 20.91 -9.70
CA PHE A 253 -15.00 20.99 -10.41
C PHE A 253 -15.20 22.40 -10.95
N ARG A 254 -15.84 22.48 -12.11
CA ARG A 254 -16.57 23.66 -12.50
C ARG A 254 -17.97 23.56 -11.91
N TRP A 255 -18.39 24.57 -11.17
CA TRP A 255 -19.75 24.72 -10.69
C TRP A 255 -20.38 25.94 -11.36
N ASP A 256 -21.60 25.78 -11.86
CA ASP A 256 -22.40 26.86 -12.44
C ASP A 256 -23.71 27.00 -11.66
N ARG A 257 -24.12 28.24 -11.33
CA ARG A 257 -25.29 28.51 -10.47
C ARG A 257 -26.58 27.88 -10.96
N ARG A 258 -26.72 27.71 -12.29
CA ARG A 258 -27.93 27.14 -12.93
C ARG A 258 -27.85 25.63 -13.13
N CYS A 259 -26.64 25.08 -13.33
CA CYS A 259 -26.45 23.71 -13.80
C CYS A 259 -25.76 22.82 -12.76
N GLY A 260 -25.31 23.38 -11.64
CA GLY A 260 -24.57 22.67 -10.60
C GLY A 260 -23.17 22.29 -11.05
N TYR A 261 -22.69 21.14 -10.57
CA TYR A 261 -21.35 20.65 -10.83
C TYR A 261 -21.23 19.96 -12.19
N ALA A 262 -20.34 20.45 -13.05
CA ALA A 262 -20.05 19.83 -14.34
C ALA A 262 -19.38 18.46 -14.16
N LEU A 263 -19.86 17.46 -14.92
CA LEU A 263 -19.31 16.09 -14.96
C LEU A 263 -19.20 15.41 -13.59
N LEU A 264 -20.04 15.78 -12.61
CA LEU A 264 -19.95 15.34 -11.22
C LEU A 264 -19.71 13.82 -11.07
N GLU A 265 -20.53 13.01 -11.74
CA GLU A 265 -20.43 11.54 -11.67
C GLU A 265 -19.06 11.01 -12.11
N ARG A 266 -18.45 11.61 -13.13
CA ARG A 266 -17.12 11.19 -13.61
C ARG A 266 -16.02 11.56 -12.63
N HIS A 267 -16.14 12.73 -11.98
CA HIS A 267 -15.22 13.13 -10.93
C HIS A 267 -15.34 12.23 -9.69
N LEU A 268 -16.56 11.90 -9.27
CA LEU A 268 -16.79 11.00 -8.13
C LEU A 268 -16.29 9.58 -8.41
N ALA A 269 -16.49 9.06 -9.63
CA ALA A 269 -15.96 7.75 -10.03
C ALA A 269 -14.41 7.72 -9.98
N ARG A 270 -13.75 8.75 -10.49
CA ARG A 270 -12.27 8.86 -10.42
C ARG A 270 -11.77 8.99 -8.97
N LEU A 271 -12.47 9.78 -8.16
CA LEU A 271 -12.15 9.96 -6.74
C LEU A 271 -12.29 8.65 -5.97
N ALA A 272 -13.36 7.89 -6.23
CA ALA A 272 -13.59 6.56 -5.65
C ALA A 272 -12.50 5.57 -6.05
N ALA A 273 -12.12 5.50 -7.34
CA ALA A 273 -11.04 4.63 -7.81
C ALA A 273 -9.69 4.97 -7.16
N SER A 274 -9.39 6.26 -7.00
CA SER A 274 -8.17 6.70 -6.31
C SER A 274 -8.22 6.41 -4.81
N ALA A 275 -9.36 6.61 -4.16
CA ALA A 275 -9.55 6.29 -2.74
C ALA A 275 -9.37 4.80 -2.47
N ALA A 276 -9.91 3.93 -3.33
CA ALA A 276 -9.69 2.49 -3.26
C ALA A 276 -8.19 2.16 -3.39
N TYR A 277 -7.52 2.70 -4.42
CA TYR A 277 -6.09 2.46 -4.65
C TYR A 277 -5.21 2.86 -3.46
N PHE A 278 -5.46 4.03 -2.84
CA PHE A 278 -4.69 4.48 -1.68
C PHE A 278 -5.21 3.98 -0.33
N SER A 279 -6.28 3.19 -0.31
CA SER A 279 -6.96 2.76 0.92
C SER A 279 -7.34 3.95 1.82
N ILE A 280 -7.89 5.00 1.20
CA ILE A 280 -8.42 6.19 1.87
C ILE A 280 -9.93 5.98 2.06
N ALA A 281 -10.43 6.30 3.25
CA ALA A 281 -11.86 6.23 3.54
C ALA A 281 -12.62 7.19 2.62
N TYR A 282 -13.65 6.68 1.96
CA TYR A 282 -14.44 7.45 1.00
C TYR A 282 -15.91 7.03 1.08
N ASP A 283 -16.78 7.99 1.39
CA ASP A 283 -18.22 7.86 1.30
C ASP A 283 -18.74 8.82 0.22
N ALA A 284 -19.22 8.26 -0.88
CA ALA A 284 -19.78 9.02 -1.99
C ALA A 284 -20.98 9.88 -1.56
N SER A 285 -21.78 9.41 -0.60
CA SER A 285 -22.97 10.12 -0.11
C SER A 285 -22.58 11.33 0.73
N GLU A 286 -21.57 11.17 1.59
CA GLU A 286 -21.01 12.27 2.37
C GLU A 286 -20.41 13.35 1.48
N VAL A 287 -19.60 12.96 0.49
CA VAL A 287 -19.00 13.88 -0.47
C VAL A 287 -20.07 14.66 -1.24
N ARG A 288 -21.13 13.99 -1.71
CA ARG A 288 -22.25 14.66 -2.40
C ARG A 288 -22.95 15.66 -1.50
N ARG A 289 -23.23 15.27 -0.26
CA ARG A 289 -23.88 16.12 0.73
C ARG A 289 -23.07 17.39 0.96
N LEU A 290 -21.76 17.26 1.21
CA LEU A 290 -20.86 18.39 1.43
C LEU A 290 -20.77 19.32 0.21
N LEU A 291 -20.71 18.76 -1.00
CA LEU A 291 -20.73 19.55 -2.25
C LEU A 291 -22.04 20.34 -2.40
N LEU A 292 -23.19 19.74 -2.08
CA LEU A 292 -24.48 20.43 -2.13
C LEU A 292 -24.56 21.55 -1.08
N GLU A 293 -24.27 21.23 0.18
CA GLU A 293 -24.34 22.19 1.30
C GLU A 293 -23.41 23.39 1.06
N SER A 294 -22.18 23.14 0.60
CA SER A 294 -21.21 24.21 0.34
C SER A 294 -21.66 25.14 -0.79
N SER A 295 -22.43 24.65 -1.76
CA SER A 295 -22.83 25.44 -2.93
C SER A 295 -23.75 26.62 -2.61
N ALA A 296 -24.44 26.59 -1.47
CA ALA A 296 -25.25 27.71 -0.99
C ALA A 296 -24.40 28.95 -0.64
N GLY A 297 -23.12 28.76 -0.30
CA GLY A 297 -22.20 29.83 0.08
C GLY A 297 -21.34 30.38 -1.08
N PHE A 298 -21.48 29.87 -2.30
CA PHE A 298 -20.63 30.28 -3.42
C PHE A 298 -21.02 31.65 -3.97
N THR A 299 -20.01 32.45 -4.31
CA THR A 299 -20.18 33.80 -4.88
C THR A 299 -19.81 33.80 -6.36
N GLY A 300 -20.74 34.25 -7.21
CA GLY A 300 -20.60 34.33 -8.66
C GLY A 300 -21.48 33.35 -9.44
N GLU A 301 -21.54 33.53 -10.77
CA GLU A 301 -22.32 32.65 -11.66
C GLU A 301 -21.60 31.34 -11.97
N THR A 302 -20.25 31.35 -12.00
CA THR A 302 -19.41 30.18 -12.23
C THR A 302 -18.22 30.18 -11.27
N CYS A 303 -18.01 29.06 -10.58
CA CYS A 303 -16.94 28.88 -9.61
C CYS A 303 -16.06 27.67 -9.95
N ARG A 304 -14.77 27.78 -9.63
CA ARG A 304 -13.87 26.64 -9.50
C ARG A 304 -13.96 26.13 -8.06
N VAL A 305 -14.45 24.92 -7.89
CA VAL A 305 -14.55 24.26 -6.59
C VAL A 305 -13.45 23.22 -6.48
N ARG A 306 -12.64 23.30 -5.42
CA ARG A 306 -11.57 22.35 -5.12
C ARG A 306 -11.95 21.55 -3.89
N LEU A 307 -11.97 20.22 -4.04
CA LEU A 307 -12.21 19.26 -2.98
C LEU A 307 -10.92 18.51 -2.67
N LEU A 308 -10.62 18.31 -1.38
CA LEU A 308 -9.55 17.47 -0.90
C LEU A 308 -10.11 16.35 0.00
N ILE A 309 -9.54 15.16 -0.11
CA ILE A 309 -9.72 14.08 0.87
C ILE A 309 -8.33 13.68 1.39
N ASP A 310 -8.08 13.92 2.67
CA ASP A 310 -6.82 13.57 3.32
C ASP A 310 -6.75 12.06 3.62
N GLU A 311 -5.56 11.55 3.95
CA GLU A 311 -5.37 10.10 4.12
C GLU A 311 -6.20 9.49 5.29
N ASP A 312 -6.66 10.32 6.23
CA ASP A 312 -7.53 9.93 7.34
C ASP A 312 -9.03 9.99 7.00
N GLY A 313 -9.37 10.44 5.77
CA GLY A 313 -10.74 10.60 5.29
C GLY A 313 -11.31 12.00 5.50
N THR A 314 -10.56 12.93 6.11
CA THR A 314 -11.03 14.32 6.28
C THR A 314 -11.27 14.98 4.93
N ILE A 315 -12.46 15.56 4.75
CA ILE A 315 -12.87 16.24 3.52
C ILE A 315 -12.80 17.74 3.73
N SER A 316 -12.14 18.45 2.81
CA SER A 316 -12.15 19.93 2.78
C SER A 316 -12.50 20.47 1.40
N LEU A 317 -13.17 21.62 1.39
CA LEU A 317 -13.72 22.26 0.20
C LEU A 317 -13.36 23.74 0.17
N THR A 318 -12.95 24.21 -1.00
CA THR A 318 -12.74 25.64 -1.27
C THR A 318 -13.38 26.00 -2.60
N ALA A 319 -13.93 27.20 -2.70
CA ALA A 319 -14.53 27.71 -3.93
C ALA A 319 -14.03 29.11 -4.22
N ALA A 320 -13.74 29.39 -5.49
CA ALA A 320 -13.36 30.71 -5.97
C ALA A 320 -14.01 30.99 -7.34
N PRO A 321 -14.29 32.26 -7.69
CA PRO A 321 -14.74 32.61 -9.03
C PRO A 321 -13.82 32.04 -10.11
N LEU A 322 -14.39 31.52 -11.20
CA LEU A 322 -13.59 30.95 -12.28
C LEU A 322 -12.92 32.06 -13.11
N SER A 323 -11.58 32.09 -13.11
CA SER A 323 -10.81 33.02 -13.93
C SER A 323 -10.93 32.68 -15.42
N VAL A 324 -11.05 33.72 -16.26
CA VAL A 324 -11.02 33.57 -17.71
C VAL A 324 -9.59 33.40 -18.18
N LEU A 325 -9.31 32.31 -18.90
CA LEU A 325 -8.02 32.09 -19.56
C LEU A 325 -7.99 32.79 -20.92
N PRO A 326 -6.83 33.23 -21.40
CA PRO A 326 -6.69 33.72 -22.77
C PRO A 326 -6.98 32.59 -23.77
N PRO A 327 -7.49 32.92 -24.97
CA PRO A 327 -7.87 31.92 -25.98
C PRO A 327 -6.67 31.14 -26.54
N VAL A 328 -5.46 31.69 -26.41
CA VAL A 328 -4.21 31.06 -26.85
C VAL A 328 -3.23 31.06 -25.68
N LEU A 329 -2.74 29.87 -25.33
CA LEU A 329 -1.70 29.68 -24.31
C LEU A 329 -0.38 29.35 -25.01
N ARG A 330 0.70 30.02 -24.58
CA ARG A 330 2.08 29.60 -24.90
C ARG A 330 2.52 28.53 -23.91
N PHE A 331 3.13 27.46 -24.39
CA PHE A 331 3.67 26.41 -23.56
C PHE A 331 5.17 26.20 -23.79
N ALA A 332 5.85 25.62 -22.80
CA ALA A 332 7.20 25.07 -22.93
C ALA A 332 7.16 23.55 -22.75
N LEU A 333 8.16 22.84 -23.28
CA LEU A 333 8.36 21.42 -22.96
C LEU A 333 9.27 21.31 -21.74
N SER A 334 8.91 20.47 -20.77
CA SER A 334 9.82 20.15 -19.67
C SER A 334 11.01 19.34 -20.19
N PRO A 335 12.26 19.70 -19.83
CA PRO A 335 13.42 18.84 -20.03
C PRO A 335 13.46 17.64 -19.07
N ARG A 336 12.56 17.57 -18.07
CA ARG A 336 12.48 16.47 -17.09
C ARG A 336 11.39 15.49 -17.51
N PRO A 337 11.71 14.21 -17.69
CA PRO A 337 10.71 13.24 -18.12
C PRO A 337 9.68 12.98 -17.02
N ALA A 338 8.41 12.90 -17.40
CA ALA A 338 7.34 12.38 -16.55
C ALA A 338 7.32 10.85 -16.64
N SER A 339 7.81 10.18 -15.60
CA SER A 339 7.92 8.71 -15.57
C SER A 339 6.57 8.03 -15.73
N SER A 340 6.45 7.15 -16.73
CA SER A 340 5.25 6.30 -16.90
C SER A 340 5.03 5.31 -15.76
N ARG A 341 6.07 5.10 -14.93
CA ARG A 341 6.07 4.18 -13.78
C ARG A 341 5.74 4.87 -12.45
N ASP A 342 5.56 6.19 -12.42
CA ASP A 342 5.16 6.91 -11.20
C ASP A 342 3.63 6.80 -11.02
N PRO A 343 3.14 6.10 -9.97
CA PRO A 343 1.70 5.98 -9.73
C PRO A 343 1.02 7.35 -9.55
N MET A 344 1.74 8.37 -9.06
CA MET A 344 1.15 9.71 -8.88
C MET A 344 0.70 10.35 -10.19
N ARG A 345 1.16 9.86 -11.35
CA ARG A 345 0.68 10.34 -12.66
C ARG A 345 -0.74 9.89 -12.97
N TYR A 346 -1.21 8.81 -12.36
CA TYR A 346 -2.51 8.19 -12.67
C TYR A 346 -3.61 8.59 -11.69
N HIS A 347 -3.27 9.43 -10.71
CA HIS A 347 -4.18 9.88 -9.67
C HIS A 347 -4.11 11.38 -9.51
N LYS A 348 -5.27 12.02 -9.31
CA LYS A 348 -5.30 13.45 -9.02
C LYS A 348 -5.05 13.66 -7.54
N THR A 349 -3.81 14.01 -7.19
CA THR A 349 -3.39 14.21 -5.79
C THR A 349 -2.74 15.57 -5.61
N THR A 350 -2.44 15.91 -4.35
CA THR A 350 -1.60 17.06 -3.98
C THR A 350 -0.11 16.82 -4.24
N GLN A 351 0.32 15.61 -4.62
CA GLN A 351 1.70 15.28 -4.97
C GLN A 351 2.03 15.78 -6.38
N ARG A 352 2.31 17.09 -6.49
CA ARG A 352 2.51 17.79 -7.77
C ARG A 352 3.87 18.46 -7.91
N THR A 353 4.85 18.09 -7.08
CA THR A 353 6.18 18.73 -7.00
C THR A 353 6.85 18.88 -8.37
N LEU A 354 6.82 17.85 -9.22
CA LEU A 354 7.38 17.94 -10.58
C LEU A 354 6.66 19.00 -11.42
N TYR A 355 5.33 19.00 -11.43
CA TYR A 355 4.52 19.94 -12.20
C TYR A 355 4.75 21.38 -11.74
N GLU A 356 4.70 21.61 -10.42
CA GLU A 356 4.80 22.95 -9.83
C GLU A 356 6.21 23.52 -9.97
N ALA A 357 7.24 22.73 -9.68
CA ALA A 357 8.62 23.16 -9.82
C ALA A 357 8.94 23.51 -11.28
N GLU A 358 8.45 22.71 -12.22
CA GLU A 358 8.76 22.94 -13.62
C GLU A 358 7.94 24.07 -14.24
N LEU A 359 6.65 24.19 -13.88
CA LEU A 359 5.84 25.32 -14.28
C LEU A 359 6.46 26.63 -13.79
N ALA A 360 6.88 26.69 -12.52
CA ALA A 360 7.53 27.86 -11.96
C ALA A 360 8.83 28.22 -12.70
N ARG A 361 9.70 27.23 -12.93
CA ARG A 361 10.99 27.43 -13.62
C ARG A 361 10.79 27.90 -15.06
N GLN A 362 9.98 27.20 -15.85
CA GLN A 362 9.76 27.53 -17.26
C GLN A 362 9.01 28.86 -17.44
N THR A 363 8.08 29.19 -16.55
CA THR A 363 7.40 30.49 -16.58
C THR A 363 8.39 31.63 -16.34
N ALA A 364 9.32 31.46 -15.39
CA ALA A 364 10.35 32.46 -15.11
C ALA A 364 11.35 32.61 -16.27
N GLU A 365 11.70 31.53 -16.96
CA GLU A 365 12.68 31.55 -18.06
C GLU A 365 12.09 32.00 -19.40
N THR A 366 10.85 31.62 -19.71
CA THR A 366 10.28 31.75 -21.07
C THR A 366 9.03 32.62 -21.13
N GLY A 367 8.42 32.94 -19.99
CA GLY A 367 7.11 33.59 -19.95
C GLY A 367 5.98 32.74 -20.56
N CYS A 368 6.14 31.41 -20.58
CA CYS A 368 5.08 30.48 -20.94
C CYS A 368 3.95 30.51 -19.89
N HIS A 369 2.76 30.09 -20.29
CA HIS A 369 1.59 29.98 -19.41
C HIS A 369 1.42 28.55 -18.88
N GLU A 370 2.04 27.58 -19.53
CA GLU A 370 1.89 26.16 -19.25
C GLU A 370 3.17 25.39 -19.63
N VAL A 371 3.37 24.23 -19.01
CA VAL A 371 4.43 23.29 -19.36
C VAL A 371 3.82 21.96 -19.73
N LEU A 372 4.23 21.41 -20.87
CA LEU A 372 3.88 20.04 -21.28
C LEU A 372 5.02 19.08 -20.92
N PHE A 373 4.64 17.86 -20.61
CA PHE A 373 5.57 16.81 -20.22
C PHE A 373 5.67 15.73 -21.30
N VAL A 374 6.85 15.11 -21.33
CA VAL A 374 7.19 13.99 -22.19
C VAL A 374 7.69 12.87 -21.29
N ASN A 375 7.37 11.62 -21.59
CA ASN A 375 7.85 10.49 -20.79
C ASN A 375 9.25 10.02 -21.20
N GLU A 376 9.76 9.00 -20.53
CA GLU A 376 11.06 8.38 -20.82
C GLU A 376 11.16 7.75 -22.24
N HIS A 377 10.04 7.60 -22.94
CA HIS A 377 9.96 7.06 -24.30
C HIS A 377 9.81 8.14 -25.38
N GLY A 378 9.81 9.43 -25.00
CA GLY A 378 9.63 10.53 -25.96
C GLY A 378 8.17 10.80 -26.34
N GLU A 379 7.20 10.21 -25.63
CA GLU A 379 5.78 10.41 -25.89
C GLU A 379 5.23 11.58 -25.07
N LEU A 380 4.37 12.41 -25.68
CA LEU A 380 3.66 13.48 -24.97
C LEU A 380 2.69 12.91 -23.94
N THR A 381 2.60 13.54 -22.77
CA THR A 381 1.71 13.11 -21.68
C THR A 381 0.59 14.13 -21.42
N GLU A 382 0.81 15.08 -20.53
CA GLU A 382 -0.16 16.10 -20.12
C GLU A 382 0.56 17.43 -19.80
N GLY A 383 -0.21 18.47 -19.50
CA GLY A 383 0.31 19.74 -19.00
C GLY A 383 0.40 19.81 -17.48
N ALA A 384 1.00 20.87 -16.95
CA ALA A 384 1.12 21.07 -15.49
C ALA A 384 -0.24 21.30 -14.82
N TRP A 385 -1.26 21.75 -15.54
CA TRP A 385 -2.65 21.83 -15.05
C TRP A 385 -3.69 21.58 -16.14
N THR A 386 -3.26 21.24 -17.35
CA THR A 386 -4.10 21.00 -18.54
C THR A 386 -4.01 19.55 -19.04
N ASN A 387 -5.07 19.10 -19.72
CA ASN A 387 -5.02 17.88 -20.54
C ASN A 387 -4.73 18.24 -22.00
N LEU A 388 -4.02 17.37 -22.71
CA LEU A 388 -3.63 17.58 -24.10
C LEU A 388 -4.66 16.97 -25.07
N PHE A 389 -5.11 17.78 -26.04
CA PHE A 389 -5.86 17.28 -27.19
C PHE A 389 -5.23 17.81 -28.47
N LEU A 390 -4.93 16.90 -29.40
CA LEU A 390 -4.39 17.22 -30.71
C LEU A 390 -5.47 17.00 -31.76
N ARG A 391 -5.84 18.08 -32.45
CA ARG A 391 -6.76 18.01 -33.59
C ARG A 391 -6.00 17.56 -34.84
N ARG A 392 -6.37 16.41 -35.40
CA ARG A 392 -5.90 15.94 -36.72
C ARG A 392 -7.10 15.74 -37.63
N GLY A 393 -7.29 16.65 -38.58
CA GLY A 393 -8.52 16.72 -39.39
C GLY A 393 -9.74 17.01 -38.50
N ASP A 394 -10.74 16.13 -38.59
CA ASP A 394 -11.98 16.18 -37.79
C ASP A 394 -11.93 15.38 -36.49
N ARG A 395 -10.78 14.74 -36.19
CA ARG A 395 -10.61 13.94 -34.97
C ARG A 395 -9.81 14.71 -33.92
N LEU A 396 -10.22 14.54 -32.67
CA LEU A 396 -9.43 14.92 -31.49
C LEU A 396 -8.73 13.67 -30.96
N LEU A 397 -7.43 13.75 -30.78
CA LEU A 397 -6.59 12.70 -30.21
C LEU A 397 -6.07 13.17 -28.85
N THR A 398 -6.00 12.27 -27.89
CA THR A 398 -5.34 12.50 -26.59
C THR A 398 -4.33 11.38 -26.35
N PRO A 399 -3.21 11.68 -25.67
CA PRO A 399 -2.30 10.63 -25.23
C PRO A 399 -3.02 9.59 -24.36
N PRO A 400 -2.71 8.30 -24.52
CA PRO A 400 -3.31 7.22 -23.73
C PRO A 400 -2.70 7.16 -22.33
N ALA A 401 -3.44 6.59 -21.38
CA ALA A 401 -2.99 6.46 -19.98
C ALA A 401 -1.60 5.84 -19.85
N ARG A 402 -1.28 4.80 -20.66
CA ARG A 402 0.02 4.12 -20.66
C ARG A 402 1.24 5.04 -20.83
N CYS A 403 1.06 6.26 -21.35
CA CYS A 403 2.14 7.23 -21.48
C CYS A 403 2.54 7.85 -20.13
N GLY A 404 1.80 7.60 -19.03
CA GLY A 404 2.08 8.16 -17.71
C GLY A 404 1.32 9.45 -17.43
N LEU A 405 -0.01 9.43 -17.58
CA LEU A 405 -0.86 10.58 -17.28
C LEU A 405 -2.24 10.18 -16.74
N LEU A 406 -2.88 11.15 -16.10
CA LEU A 406 -4.24 11.00 -15.64
C LEU A 406 -5.22 11.41 -16.75
N ILE A 407 -6.04 10.46 -17.20
CA ILE A 407 -7.11 10.77 -18.16
C ILE A 407 -8.09 11.78 -17.54
N GLY A 408 -8.22 12.94 -18.19
CA GLY A 408 -9.20 13.96 -17.81
C GLY A 408 -10.63 13.44 -17.86
N THR A 409 -11.51 13.92 -16.96
CA THR A 409 -12.93 13.51 -16.91
C THR A 409 -13.69 13.80 -18.21
N PHE A 410 -13.22 14.78 -18.99
CA PHE A 410 -13.74 15.08 -20.33
C PHE A 410 -13.23 14.06 -21.39
N ALA A 411 -11.97 13.62 -21.28
CA ALA A 411 -11.29 12.75 -22.24
C ALA A 411 -11.74 11.27 -22.19
N SER A 412 -12.52 10.87 -21.18
CA SER A 412 -12.91 9.46 -21.00
C SER A 412 -13.77 8.87 -22.13
N GLY A 413 -14.28 9.69 -23.05
CA GLY A 413 -15.07 9.27 -24.22
C GLY A 413 -14.49 9.66 -25.59
N ILE A 414 -13.19 9.95 -25.70
CA ILE A 414 -12.52 10.38 -26.94
C ILE A 414 -11.50 9.32 -27.41
N ASP A 415 -11.30 9.18 -28.72
CA ASP A 415 -10.31 8.30 -29.35
C ASP A 415 -8.88 8.55 -28.86
N ARG A 416 -8.13 7.47 -28.58
CA ARG A 416 -6.81 7.52 -27.93
C ARG A 416 -5.72 7.05 -28.87
N HIS A 417 -4.68 7.87 -29.05
CA HIS A 417 -3.52 7.51 -29.86
C HIS A 417 -2.24 8.00 -29.16
N PRO A 418 -1.14 7.21 -29.17
CA PRO A 418 0.16 7.76 -28.82
C PRO A 418 0.48 8.83 -29.88
N THR A 419 0.75 10.04 -29.42
CA THR A 419 0.95 11.21 -30.28
C THR A 419 2.39 11.59 -30.40
#